data_AF-A0A524L7K1-F1
#
_entry.id   AF-A0A524L7K1-F1
#
_cell.length_a   1.000
_cell.length_b   1.000
_cell.length_c   1.000
_cell.angle_alpha   90.00
_cell.angle_beta   90.00
_cell.angle_gamma   90.00
#
_symmetry.space_group_name_H-M   'P 1'
#
loop_
_entity.id
_entity.type
_entity.pdbx_description
1 polymer ?
#
loop_
_entity_poly.entity_id
_entity_poly.type
_entity_poly.pdbx_seq_one_letter_code
_entity_poly.pdbx_strand_id
1 'polypeptide(L)'
;METTSNEPVGSDSLRVVTGIAWSRAIQDFYHPPLPEPEIEHNHDASSFFYIDSDSWTVHLNTAGVPIHMMVSDAEEYLTSVCHHEIQHYLLCPFDGVMNGRMFVAARKHVNDATAMFVCNLYADLVVDSNLLRRFPSLTHKRINSSIHDSAVRVHDHSDLWKLIVTCYRVMWGFPIPSTVRISQDIFEAASEIITAARSSIDDEHRWPKACEKIAKIIDEWTPEEQEGLPGSASGGSKSVTQENIDGSKKTINIPLDVDAIMGNPIEARNGDRVEKC
;
A
#
# COMPACT_ATOMS: atom_id res chain seq x y z
N MET A 1 -35.99 -20.69 -2.22
CA MET A 1 -35.60 -19.95 -3.43
C MET A 1 -35.18 -18.58 -2.96
N GLU A 2 -33.90 -18.44 -2.65
CA GLU A 2 -33.31 -17.18 -2.22
C GLU A 2 -33.17 -16.27 -3.44
N THR A 3 -33.76 -15.09 -3.33
CA THR A 3 -33.56 -13.96 -4.23
C THR A 3 -32.12 -13.49 -4.09
N THR A 4 -31.26 -13.90 -5.02
CA THR A 4 -29.98 -13.23 -5.28
C THR A 4 -30.29 -11.84 -5.82
N SER A 5 -30.38 -10.84 -4.93
CA SER A 5 -30.57 -9.44 -5.32
C SER A 5 -29.30 -8.94 -6.00
N ASN A 6 -29.39 -8.69 -7.31
CA ASN A 6 -28.39 -8.00 -8.15
C ASN A 6 -28.39 -6.48 -7.88
N GLU A 7 -28.43 -6.06 -6.63
CA GLU A 7 -28.32 -4.64 -6.29
C GLU A 7 -26.86 -4.28 -5.97
N PRO A 8 -26.34 -3.15 -6.49
CA PRO A 8 -25.04 -2.63 -6.05
C PRO A 8 -25.07 -2.43 -4.55
N VAL A 9 -23.96 -2.77 -3.88
CA VAL A 9 -23.94 -2.87 -2.42
C VAL A 9 -24.19 -1.51 -1.78
N GLY A 10 -25.31 -1.37 -1.07
CA GLY A 10 -25.55 -0.19 -0.23
C GLY A 10 -24.51 -0.09 0.89
N SER A 11 -24.14 1.13 1.27
CA SER A 11 -23.10 1.39 2.29
C SER A 11 -23.34 0.63 3.61
N ASP A 12 -24.60 0.48 4.04
CA ASP A 12 -24.96 -0.27 5.25
C ASP A 12 -24.65 -1.77 5.16
N SER A 13 -24.78 -2.36 3.96
CA SER A 13 -24.43 -3.76 3.72
C SER A 13 -22.91 -3.96 3.75
N LEU A 14 -22.14 -3.03 3.19
CA LEU A 14 -20.68 -3.07 3.24
C LEU A 14 -20.16 -3.01 4.67
N ARG A 15 -20.72 -2.17 5.55
CA ARG A 15 -20.26 -2.09 6.95
C ARG A 15 -20.42 -3.42 7.70
N VAL A 16 -21.54 -4.11 7.49
CA VAL A 16 -21.77 -5.45 8.09
C VAL A 16 -20.76 -6.45 7.55
N VAL A 17 -20.56 -6.47 6.23
CA VAL A 17 -19.60 -7.36 5.57
C VAL A 17 -18.17 -7.10 6.05
N THR A 18 -17.77 -5.83 6.21
CA THR A 18 -16.46 -5.44 6.75
C THR A 18 -16.25 -5.97 8.17
N GLY A 19 -17.26 -5.91 9.04
CA GLY A 19 -17.16 -6.48 10.38
C GLY A 19 -16.98 -8.00 10.39
N ILE A 20 -17.65 -8.71 9.46
CA ILE A 20 -17.46 -10.16 9.29
C ILE A 20 -16.06 -10.47 8.75
N ALA A 21 -15.60 -9.72 7.75
CA ALA A 21 -14.27 -9.87 7.17
C ALA A 21 -13.17 -9.66 8.21
N TRP A 22 -13.27 -8.63 9.05
CA TRP A 22 -12.35 -8.40 10.18
C TRP A 22 -12.34 -9.58 11.15
N SER A 23 -13.53 -10.04 11.56
CA SER A 23 -13.66 -11.16 12.50
C SER A 23 -13.00 -12.44 11.97
N ARG A 24 -13.12 -12.71 10.65
CA ARG A 24 -12.43 -13.82 10.00
C ARG A 24 -10.92 -13.62 9.98
N ALA A 25 -10.47 -12.43 9.58
CA ALA A 25 -9.05 -12.10 9.51
C ALA A 25 -8.34 -12.24 10.86
N ILE A 26 -8.96 -11.79 11.96
CA ILE A 26 -8.42 -11.96 13.32
C ILE A 26 -8.29 -13.44 13.70
N GLN A 27 -9.31 -14.26 13.38
CA GLN A 27 -9.27 -15.70 13.65
C GLN A 27 -8.12 -16.40 12.92
N ASP A 28 -7.76 -15.92 11.74
CA ASP A 28 -6.66 -16.47 10.96
C ASP A 28 -5.28 -16.18 11.58
N PHE A 29 -5.12 -15.05 12.28
CA PHE A 29 -3.82 -14.63 12.83
C PHE A 29 -3.62 -14.92 14.32
N TYR A 30 -4.68 -15.25 15.07
CA TYR A 30 -4.69 -15.68 16.50
C TYR A 30 -4.11 -14.70 17.53
N HIS A 31 -3.01 -13.98 17.24
CA HIS A 31 -2.32 -13.02 18.11
C HIS A 31 -1.54 -11.96 17.30
N PRO A 32 -1.29 -10.76 17.85
CA PRO A 32 -1.79 -10.25 19.14
C PRO A 32 -3.28 -9.89 19.09
N PRO A 33 -3.96 -9.69 20.24
CA PRO A 33 -5.27 -9.05 20.24
C PRO A 33 -5.12 -7.65 19.66
N LEU A 34 -5.72 -7.40 18.50
CA LEU A 34 -5.82 -6.08 17.90
C LEU A 34 -7.12 -5.41 18.39
N PRO A 35 -7.14 -4.07 18.52
CA PRO A 35 -8.37 -3.35 18.80
C PRO A 35 -9.41 -3.60 17.70
N GLU A 36 -10.69 -3.42 18.04
CA GLU A 36 -11.76 -3.42 17.03
C GLU A 36 -11.51 -2.30 16.01
N PRO A 37 -11.78 -2.54 14.71
CA PRO A 37 -11.46 -1.60 13.66
C PRO A 37 -12.48 -0.47 13.62
N GLU A 38 -12.05 0.68 13.12
CA GLU A 38 -12.98 1.75 12.77
C GLU A 38 -13.48 1.55 11.34
N ILE A 39 -14.78 1.23 11.22
CA ILE A 39 -15.42 1.02 9.92
C ILE A 39 -16.13 2.31 9.48
N GLU A 40 -15.61 2.92 8.42
CA GLU A 40 -16.07 4.21 7.89
C GLU A 40 -16.53 4.13 6.43
N HIS A 41 -17.15 5.21 5.96
CA HIS A 41 -17.53 5.38 4.57
C HIS A 41 -17.28 6.84 4.17
N ASN A 42 -16.11 7.12 3.63
CA ASN A 42 -15.69 8.47 3.29
C ASN A 42 -14.94 8.49 1.95
N HIS A 43 -15.57 9.03 0.90
CA HIS A 43 -14.95 9.18 -0.41
C HIS A 43 -13.81 10.21 -0.44
N ASP A 44 -13.78 11.12 0.55
CA ASP A 44 -12.78 12.19 0.65
C ASP A 44 -11.59 11.79 1.55
N ALA A 45 -11.55 10.56 2.06
CA ALA A 45 -10.43 10.06 2.88
C ALA A 45 -9.12 10.05 2.08
N SER A 46 -7.98 10.28 2.74
CA SER A 46 -6.64 10.23 2.14
C SER A 46 -6.13 8.81 1.96
N SER A 47 -6.71 7.85 2.67
CA SER A 47 -6.53 6.45 2.41
C SER A 47 -7.78 5.66 2.73
N PHE A 48 -8.00 4.56 2.00
CA PHE A 48 -9.13 3.69 2.25
C PHE A 48 -8.87 2.61 3.30
N PHE A 49 -7.62 2.17 3.45
CA PHE A 49 -7.25 1.12 4.39
C PHE A 49 -5.90 1.48 4.99
N TYR A 50 -5.87 1.64 6.31
CA TYR A 50 -4.65 2.09 7.00
C TYR A 50 -4.68 1.75 8.50
N ILE A 51 -3.55 1.96 9.15
CA ILE A 51 -3.37 1.80 10.60
C ILE A 51 -3.10 3.18 11.20
N ASP A 52 -3.96 3.60 12.13
CA ASP A 52 -3.71 4.81 12.89
C ASP A 52 -2.50 4.60 13.81
N SER A 53 -1.46 5.41 13.62
CA SER A 53 -0.16 5.22 14.28
C SER A 53 -0.19 5.54 15.78
N ASP A 54 -1.18 6.30 16.25
CA ASP A 54 -1.35 6.68 17.64
C ASP A 54 -2.16 5.66 18.45
N SER A 55 -3.34 5.29 17.95
CA SER A 55 -4.30 4.39 18.60
C SER A 55 -4.10 2.92 18.26
N TRP A 56 -3.35 2.61 17.20
CA TRP A 56 -3.15 1.26 16.67
C TRP A 56 -4.43 0.62 16.17
N THR A 57 -5.39 1.45 15.77
CA THR A 57 -6.67 1.00 15.24
C THR A 57 -6.56 0.82 13.74
N VAL A 58 -7.08 -0.29 13.21
CA VAL A 58 -7.20 -0.47 11.76
C VAL A 58 -8.43 0.30 11.29
N HIS A 59 -8.26 1.19 10.33
CA HIS A 59 -9.34 1.92 9.69
C HIS A 59 -9.71 1.25 8.37
N LEU A 60 -10.98 0.87 8.26
CA LEU A 60 -11.55 0.16 7.11
C LEU A 60 -12.61 1.04 6.45
N ASN A 61 -12.21 1.78 5.42
CA ASN A 61 -13.11 2.65 4.68
C ASN A 61 -13.76 1.90 3.51
N THR A 62 -15.05 1.67 3.64
CA THR A 62 -15.86 0.96 2.65
C THR A 62 -15.95 1.68 1.30
N ALA A 63 -15.58 2.97 1.20
CA ALA A 63 -15.48 3.69 -0.07
C ALA A 63 -14.36 3.16 -0.99
N GLY A 64 -13.37 2.46 -0.43
CA GLY A 64 -12.29 1.82 -1.18
C GLY A 64 -12.65 0.48 -1.80
N VAL A 65 -13.83 -0.08 -1.49
CA VAL A 65 -14.31 -1.32 -2.13
C VAL A 65 -14.60 -1.03 -3.62
N PRO A 66 -14.13 -1.88 -4.56
CA PRO A 66 -14.41 -1.70 -5.97
C PRO A 66 -15.91 -1.56 -6.26
N ILE A 67 -16.29 -0.53 -7.02
CA ILE A 67 -17.70 -0.08 -7.16
C ILE A 67 -18.61 -1.17 -7.79
N HIS A 68 -18.03 -2.04 -8.61
CA HIS A 68 -18.73 -3.09 -9.34
C HIS A 68 -18.73 -4.45 -8.61
N MET A 69 -18.19 -4.50 -7.39
CA MET A 69 -18.03 -5.74 -6.64
C MET A 69 -19.35 -6.18 -5.98
N MET A 70 -19.70 -7.46 -6.14
CA MET A 70 -20.86 -8.05 -5.46
C MET A 70 -20.57 -8.27 -3.97
N VAL A 71 -21.61 -8.35 -3.14
CA VAL A 71 -21.49 -8.54 -1.68
C VAL A 71 -20.58 -9.72 -1.29
N SER A 72 -20.75 -10.87 -1.95
CA SER A 72 -19.95 -12.07 -1.68
C SER A 72 -18.48 -11.89 -2.04
N ASP A 73 -18.19 -11.15 -3.11
CA ASP A 73 -16.83 -10.86 -3.54
C ASP A 73 -16.20 -9.78 -2.66
N ALA A 74 -17.01 -8.84 -2.14
CA ALA A 74 -16.60 -7.80 -1.22
C ALA A 74 -16.13 -8.38 0.12
N GLU A 75 -16.78 -9.45 0.62
CA GLU A 75 -16.33 -10.13 1.83
C GLU A 75 -14.94 -10.74 1.67
N GLU A 76 -14.69 -11.47 0.58
CA GLU A 76 -13.38 -12.05 0.29
C GLU A 76 -12.31 -10.95 0.11
N TYR A 77 -12.63 -9.90 -0.66
CA TYR A 77 -11.76 -8.76 -0.86
C TYR A 77 -11.38 -8.10 0.46
N LEU A 78 -12.38 -7.73 1.28
CA LEU A 78 -12.18 -7.08 2.57
C LEU A 78 -11.44 -7.99 3.55
N THR A 79 -11.67 -9.31 3.52
CA THR A 79 -10.91 -10.25 4.36
C THR A 79 -9.43 -10.21 3.97
N SER A 80 -9.13 -10.21 2.67
CA SER A 80 -7.75 -10.08 2.19
C SER A 80 -7.10 -8.74 2.55
N VAL A 81 -7.87 -7.65 2.54
CA VAL A 81 -7.40 -6.33 2.96
C VAL A 81 -7.08 -6.34 4.45
N CYS A 82 -7.98 -6.88 5.28
CA CYS A 82 -7.72 -7.05 6.71
C CYS A 82 -6.47 -7.91 6.96
N HIS A 83 -6.28 -8.98 6.19
CA HIS A 83 -5.05 -9.78 6.27
C HIS A 83 -3.79 -8.97 5.97
N HIS A 84 -3.83 -8.07 5.00
CA HIS A 84 -2.73 -7.18 4.66
C HIS A 84 -2.39 -6.23 5.81
N GLU A 85 -3.40 -5.53 6.34
CA GLU A 85 -3.20 -4.62 7.47
C GLU A 85 -2.69 -5.38 8.71
N ILE A 86 -3.26 -6.54 9.04
CA ILE A 86 -2.80 -7.35 10.18
C ILE A 86 -1.35 -7.79 10.00
N GLN A 87 -0.93 -8.16 8.79
CA GLN A 87 0.45 -8.58 8.54
C GLN A 87 1.46 -7.44 8.64
N HIS A 88 1.05 -6.19 8.41
CA HIS A 88 1.90 -5.05 8.75
C HIS A 88 2.26 -5.02 10.24
N TYR A 89 1.36 -5.47 11.14
CA TYR A 89 1.70 -5.63 12.57
C TYR A 89 2.64 -6.81 12.85
N LEU A 90 2.53 -7.89 12.08
CA LEU A 90 3.17 -9.17 12.40
C LEU A 90 4.55 -9.36 11.75
N LEU A 91 4.74 -8.82 10.55
CA LEU A 91 5.93 -9.07 9.74
C LEU A 91 6.75 -7.83 9.54
N CYS A 92 6.11 -6.73 9.17
CA CYS A 92 6.83 -5.49 8.97
C CYS A 92 7.13 -4.85 10.32
N PRO A 93 8.31 -4.25 10.51
CA PRO A 93 8.65 -3.63 11.76
C PRO A 93 7.76 -2.40 11.94
N PHE A 94 6.62 -2.60 12.59
CA PHE A 94 6.02 -1.55 13.39
C PHE A 94 6.85 -1.27 14.66
N ASP A 95 7.85 -2.13 14.93
CA ASP A 95 9.10 -1.78 15.60
C ASP A 95 9.70 -0.51 14.96
N GLY A 96 9.58 0.61 15.67
CA GLY A 96 10.09 1.89 15.21
C GLY A 96 11.61 1.88 14.93
N VAL A 97 12.39 1.01 15.59
CA VAL A 97 13.84 0.91 15.39
C VAL A 97 14.14 0.39 14.00
N MET A 98 13.55 -0.73 13.57
CA MET A 98 13.82 -1.28 12.26
C MET A 98 13.20 -0.44 11.14
N ASN A 99 11.99 0.12 11.31
CA ASN A 99 11.44 1.08 10.35
C ASN A 99 12.35 2.32 10.24
N GLY A 100 12.80 2.87 11.36
CA GLY A 100 13.76 3.98 11.40
C GLY A 100 15.08 3.65 10.71
N ARG A 101 15.58 2.40 10.82
CA ARG A 101 16.78 1.95 10.10
C ARG A 101 16.54 1.87 8.59
N MET A 102 15.39 1.38 8.15
CA MET A 102 15.00 1.37 6.73
C MET A 102 14.93 2.79 6.17
N PHE A 103 14.24 3.68 6.89
CA PHE A 103 14.06 5.07 6.52
C PHE A 103 15.39 5.84 6.44
N VAL A 104 16.23 5.76 7.48
CA VAL A 104 17.57 6.41 7.48
C VAL A 104 18.45 5.88 6.36
N ALA A 105 18.32 4.60 6.00
CA ALA A 105 19.07 4.02 4.90
C ALA A 105 18.59 4.51 3.53
N ALA A 106 17.28 4.65 3.33
CA ALA A 106 16.68 5.22 2.11
C ALA A 106 17.01 6.71 1.94
N ARG A 107 16.87 7.51 3.01
CA ARG A 107 17.10 8.98 3.02
C ARG A 107 18.52 9.40 2.64
N LYS A 108 19.48 8.47 2.59
CA LYS A 108 20.82 8.77 2.08
C LYS A 108 20.83 9.19 0.60
N HIS A 109 19.81 8.79 -0.16
CA HIS A 109 19.75 8.99 -1.62
C HIS A 109 18.54 9.82 -2.06
N VAL A 110 17.48 9.90 -1.24
CA VAL A 110 16.23 10.56 -1.61
C VAL A 110 15.69 11.44 -0.47
N ASN A 111 14.74 12.32 -0.78
CA ASN A 111 14.06 13.15 0.22
C ASN A 111 13.18 12.30 1.18
N ASP A 112 12.72 12.91 2.28
CA ASP A 112 11.95 12.21 3.33
C ASP A 112 10.67 11.54 2.82
N ALA A 113 9.96 12.18 1.90
CA ALA A 113 8.73 11.63 1.32
C ALA A 113 8.99 10.37 0.49
N THR A 114 9.99 10.45 -0.40
CA THR A 114 10.41 9.33 -1.22
C THR A 114 11.04 8.23 -0.37
N ALA A 115 11.75 8.56 0.70
CA ALA A 115 12.29 7.58 1.64
C ALA A 115 11.16 6.82 2.36
N MET A 116 10.08 7.50 2.76
CA MET A 116 8.90 6.86 3.34
C MET A 116 8.21 5.95 2.33
N PHE A 117 8.01 6.43 1.09
CA PHE A 117 7.49 5.62 -0.01
C PHE A 117 8.31 4.34 -0.23
N VAL A 118 9.64 4.43 -0.23
CA VAL A 118 10.53 3.26 -0.36
C VAL A 118 10.28 2.25 0.76
N CYS A 119 10.15 2.72 2.00
CA CYS A 119 9.89 1.84 3.14
C CYS A 119 8.53 1.15 3.02
N ASN A 120 7.48 1.90 2.66
CA ASN A 120 6.12 1.39 2.50
C ASN A 120 6.03 0.40 1.32
N LEU A 121 6.61 0.73 0.16
CA LEU A 121 6.68 -0.19 -0.97
C LEU A 121 7.38 -1.50 -0.59
N TYR A 122 8.53 -1.42 0.10
CA TYR A 122 9.25 -2.62 0.53
C TYR A 122 8.46 -3.44 1.54
N ALA A 123 7.82 -2.79 2.51
CA ALA A 123 6.95 -3.43 3.50
C ALA A 123 5.79 -4.19 2.82
N ASP A 124 5.10 -3.56 1.87
CA ASP A 124 4.01 -4.19 1.14
C ASP A 124 4.49 -5.41 0.34
N LEU A 125 5.69 -5.35 -0.27
CA LEU A 125 6.30 -6.50 -0.94
C LEU A 125 6.55 -7.67 0.03
N VAL A 126 7.01 -7.41 1.25
CA VAL A 126 7.20 -8.43 2.31
C VAL A 126 5.85 -9.04 2.71
N VAL A 127 4.87 -8.18 3.05
CA VAL A 127 3.53 -8.58 3.48
C VAL A 127 2.83 -9.42 2.43
N ASP A 128 2.75 -8.93 1.20
CA ASP A 128 2.03 -9.61 0.13
C ASP A 128 2.74 -10.89 -0.31
N SER A 129 4.08 -10.95 -0.25
CA SER A 129 4.81 -12.22 -0.47
C SER A 129 4.44 -13.28 0.56
N ASN A 130 4.28 -12.89 1.83
CA ASN A 130 3.85 -13.81 2.87
C ASN A 130 2.39 -14.25 2.68
N LEU A 131 1.51 -13.30 2.36
CA LEU A 131 0.09 -13.56 2.14
C LEU A 131 -0.19 -14.37 0.88
N LEU A 132 0.59 -14.22 -0.19
CA LEU A 132 0.47 -15.05 -1.38
C LEU A 132 0.89 -16.50 -1.11
N ARG A 133 1.77 -16.73 -0.13
CA ARG A 133 2.12 -18.07 0.32
C ARG A 133 1.06 -18.67 1.24
N ARG A 134 0.48 -17.86 2.14
CA ARG A 134 -0.45 -18.34 3.19
C ARG A 134 -1.91 -18.41 2.72
N PHE A 135 -2.38 -17.42 1.98
CA PHE A 135 -3.76 -17.28 1.47
C PHE A 135 -3.78 -17.00 -0.05
N PRO A 136 -3.18 -17.88 -0.88
CA PRO A 136 -2.88 -17.58 -2.30
C PRO A 136 -4.08 -17.08 -3.11
N SER A 137 -5.22 -17.78 -3.02
CA SER A 137 -6.42 -17.43 -3.79
C SER A 137 -6.99 -16.06 -3.39
N LEU A 138 -7.11 -15.83 -2.08
CA LEU A 138 -7.70 -14.63 -1.52
C LEU A 138 -6.85 -13.39 -1.85
N THR A 139 -5.56 -13.48 -1.56
CA THR A 139 -4.56 -12.45 -1.81
C THR A 139 -4.44 -12.11 -3.30
N HIS A 140 -4.45 -13.12 -4.16
CA HIS A 140 -4.37 -12.94 -5.62
C HIS A 140 -5.63 -12.28 -6.18
N LYS A 141 -6.83 -12.66 -5.72
CA LYS A 141 -8.08 -11.99 -6.12
C LYS A 141 -8.06 -10.52 -5.72
N ARG A 142 -7.72 -10.21 -4.46
CA ARG A 142 -7.64 -8.82 -3.97
C ARG A 142 -6.68 -7.97 -4.80
N ILE A 143 -5.44 -8.42 -5.03
CA ILE A 143 -4.47 -7.63 -5.80
C ILE A 143 -4.99 -7.36 -7.22
N ASN A 144 -5.52 -8.38 -7.89
CA ASN A 144 -6.10 -8.20 -9.23
C ASN A 144 -7.27 -7.23 -9.24
N SER A 145 -8.19 -7.34 -8.27
CA SER A 145 -9.32 -6.43 -8.14
C SER A 145 -8.85 -5.00 -7.89
N SER A 146 -7.86 -4.77 -7.03
CA SER A 146 -7.29 -3.45 -6.77
C SER A 146 -6.61 -2.85 -8.01
N ILE A 147 -5.78 -3.62 -8.73
CA ILE A 147 -5.13 -3.16 -9.97
C ILE A 147 -6.17 -2.82 -11.04
N HIS A 148 -7.21 -3.66 -11.19
CA HIS A 148 -8.26 -3.42 -12.17
C HIS A 148 -9.09 -2.18 -11.81
N ASP A 149 -9.53 -2.07 -10.57
CA ASP A 149 -10.34 -0.95 -10.08
C ASP A 149 -9.56 0.38 -10.19
N SER A 150 -8.29 0.40 -9.76
CA SER A 150 -7.43 1.58 -9.90
C SER A 150 -7.24 1.97 -11.37
N ALA A 151 -7.08 0.98 -12.25
CA ALA A 151 -6.90 1.23 -13.68
C ALA A 151 -8.16 1.79 -14.36
N VAL A 152 -9.35 1.48 -13.86
CA VAL A 152 -10.64 1.96 -14.39
C VAL A 152 -11.00 3.33 -13.84
N ARG A 153 -10.60 3.67 -12.61
CA ARG A 153 -10.90 4.97 -11.97
C ARG A 153 -10.21 6.15 -12.63
N VAL A 154 -9.04 5.94 -13.23
CA VAL A 154 -8.22 7.00 -13.82
C VAL A 154 -7.86 6.63 -15.26
N HIS A 155 -8.08 7.55 -16.20
CA HIS A 155 -7.76 7.33 -17.61
C HIS A 155 -6.25 7.44 -17.89
N ASP A 156 -5.59 8.44 -17.28
CA ASP A 156 -4.16 8.70 -17.44
C ASP A 156 -3.42 8.38 -16.13
N HIS A 157 -2.79 7.20 -16.08
CA HIS A 157 -2.08 6.74 -14.89
C HIS A 157 -0.76 7.46 -14.67
N SER A 158 -0.49 7.78 -13.40
CA SER A 158 0.79 8.33 -12.95
C SER A 158 1.92 7.34 -13.15
N ASP A 159 3.14 7.85 -13.30
CA ASP A 159 4.30 6.97 -13.49
C ASP A 159 4.66 6.23 -12.19
N LEU A 160 4.31 6.81 -11.04
CA LEU A 160 4.39 6.13 -9.74
C LEU A 160 3.50 4.88 -9.70
N TRP A 161 2.23 5.02 -10.07
CA TRP A 161 1.30 3.91 -10.13
C TRP A 161 1.80 2.82 -11.08
N LYS A 162 2.27 3.22 -12.28
CA LYS A 162 2.85 2.29 -13.26
C LYS A 162 4.05 1.54 -12.70
N LEU A 163 4.93 2.20 -11.94
CA LEU A 163 6.06 1.57 -11.28
C LEU A 163 5.60 0.51 -10.28
N ILE A 164 4.63 0.82 -9.42
CA ILE A 164 4.11 -0.10 -8.40
C ILE A 164 3.48 -1.35 -9.04
N VAL A 165 2.57 -1.17 -10.00
CA VAL A 165 1.94 -2.33 -10.67
C VAL A 165 2.94 -3.15 -11.49
N THR A 166 3.99 -2.50 -12.00
CA THR A 166 5.09 -3.20 -12.69
C THR A 166 5.95 -3.99 -11.71
N CYS A 167 6.21 -3.47 -10.50
CA CYS A 167 6.84 -4.25 -9.43
C CYS A 167 6.01 -5.50 -9.11
N TYR A 168 4.68 -5.38 -9.01
CA TYR A 168 3.80 -6.52 -8.72
C TYR A 168 3.80 -7.55 -9.85
N ARG A 169 3.81 -7.09 -11.10
CA ARG A 169 3.98 -7.94 -12.29
C ARG A 169 5.31 -8.68 -12.28
N VAL A 170 6.42 -8.00 -12.01
CA VAL A 170 7.76 -8.61 -12.03
C VAL A 170 7.95 -9.57 -10.85
N MET A 171 7.40 -9.22 -9.67
CA MET A 171 7.52 -10.00 -8.44
C MET A 171 6.69 -11.29 -8.49
N TRP A 172 5.43 -11.20 -8.91
CA TRP A 172 4.46 -12.31 -8.78
C TRP A 172 3.67 -12.63 -10.05
N GLY A 173 3.86 -11.90 -11.15
CA GLY A 173 3.22 -12.19 -12.43
C GLY A 173 1.81 -11.60 -12.60
N PHE A 174 1.40 -10.64 -11.77
CA PHE A 174 0.09 -9.99 -11.92
C PHE A 174 -0.05 -9.28 -13.27
N PRO A 175 -1.19 -9.45 -13.97
CA PRO A 175 -1.43 -8.78 -15.23
C PRO A 175 -1.65 -7.28 -15.02
N ILE A 176 -1.07 -6.48 -15.91
CA ILE A 176 -1.39 -5.06 -16.04
C ILE A 176 -2.40 -4.93 -17.20
N PRO A 177 -3.49 -4.16 -17.06
CA PRO A 177 -4.45 -3.95 -18.14
C PRO A 177 -3.76 -3.51 -19.43
N SER A 178 -4.17 -4.08 -20.57
CA SER A 178 -3.55 -3.81 -21.87
C SER A 178 -3.71 -2.37 -22.35
N THR A 179 -4.63 -1.61 -21.76
CA THR A 179 -4.82 -0.18 -21.98
C THR A 179 -3.72 0.67 -21.37
N VAL A 180 -3.00 0.15 -20.38
CA VAL A 180 -1.88 0.84 -19.71
C VAL A 180 -0.60 0.56 -20.49
N ARG A 181 0.09 1.63 -20.87
CA ARG A 181 1.43 1.54 -21.48
C ARG A 181 2.50 1.71 -20.41
N ILE A 182 3.36 0.70 -20.27
CA ILE A 182 4.55 0.73 -19.42
C ILE A 182 5.75 1.02 -20.30
N SER A 183 6.48 2.08 -20.00
CA SER A 183 7.71 2.44 -20.69
C SER A 183 8.88 1.55 -20.23
N GLN A 184 9.93 1.49 -21.04
CA GLN A 184 11.06 0.58 -20.81
C GLN A 184 11.84 0.94 -19.53
N ASP A 185 12.00 2.23 -19.26
CA ASP A 185 12.63 2.76 -18.04
C ASP A 185 11.88 2.36 -16.76
N ILE A 186 10.53 2.42 -16.76
CA ILE A 186 9.72 1.97 -15.61
C ILE A 186 9.90 0.47 -15.39
N PHE A 187 9.94 -0.32 -16.47
CA PHE A 187 10.13 -1.76 -16.37
C PHE A 187 11.53 -2.13 -15.85
N GLU A 188 12.57 -1.43 -16.29
CA GLU A 188 13.94 -1.59 -15.81
C GLU A 188 14.05 -1.24 -14.32
N ALA A 189 13.55 -0.07 -13.92
CA ALA A 189 13.52 0.35 -12.51
C ALA A 189 12.78 -0.67 -11.63
N ALA A 190 11.57 -1.09 -12.02
CA ALA A 190 10.81 -2.11 -11.29
C ALA A 190 11.58 -3.44 -11.19
N SER A 191 12.27 -3.86 -12.25
CA SER A 191 13.05 -5.11 -12.25
C SER A 191 14.24 -5.06 -11.29
N GLU A 192 14.91 -3.91 -11.20
CA GLU A 192 16.00 -3.69 -10.26
C GLU A 192 15.49 -3.62 -8.82
N ILE A 193 14.37 -2.93 -8.58
CA ILE A 193 13.70 -2.87 -7.26
C ILE A 193 13.37 -4.28 -6.78
N ILE A 194 12.74 -5.09 -7.62
CA ILE A 194 12.37 -6.47 -7.27
C ILE A 194 13.60 -7.36 -7.06
N THR A 195 14.67 -7.16 -7.82
CA THR A 195 15.94 -7.87 -7.61
C THR A 195 16.54 -7.53 -6.24
N ALA A 196 16.53 -6.26 -5.84
CA ALA A 196 16.95 -5.85 -4.50
C ALA A 196 16.07 -6.50 -3.44
N ALA A 197 14.74 -6.44 -3.61
CA ALA A 197 13.79 -6.95 -2.64
C ALA A 197 13.90 -8.46 -2.40
N ARG A 198 13.84 -9.27 -3.47
CA ARG A 198 13.91 -10.75 -3.39
C ARG A 198 15.12 -11.27 -2.64
N SER A 199 16.25 -10.57 -2.73
CA SER A 199 17.50 -10.98 -2.06
C SER A 199 17.50 -10.84 -0.53
N SER A 200 16.45 -10.23 0.03
CA SER A 200 16.39 -9.78 1.43
C SER A 200 15.06 -10.05 2.13
N ILE A 201 14.02 -10.45 1.41
CA ILE A 201 12.64 -10.50 1.92
C ILE A 201 12.46 -11.43 3.14
N ASP A 202 13.26 -12.50 3.23
CA ASP A 202 13.21 -13.48 4.32
C ASP A 202 14.21 -13.18 5.46
N ASP A 203 15.00 -12.10 5.39
CA ASP A 203 16.02 -11.73 6.38
C ASP A 203 15.90 -10.25 6.79
N GLU A 204 15.23 -10.02 7.92
CA GLU A 204 14.92 -8.69 8.48
C GLU A 204 16.16 -7.80 8.64
N HIS A 205 17.32 -8.38 8.96
CA HIS A 205 18.55 -7.61 9.13
C HIS A 205 19.06 -6.98 7.82
N ARG A 206 18.56 -7.45 6.65
CA ARG A 206 18.93 -6.94 5.33
C ARG A 206 17.97 -5.87 4.81
N TRP A 207 16.82 -5.67 5.44
CA TRP A 207 15.78 -4.76 4.95
C TRP A 207 16.27 -3.31 4.81
N PRO A 208 17.07 -2.74 5.75
CA PRO A 208 17.63 -1.41 5.56
C PRO A 208 18.53 -1.30 4.31
N LYS A 209 19.32 -2.33 4.03
CA LYS A 209 20.19 -2.35 2.85
C LYS A 209 19.40 -2.50 1.55
N ALA A 210 18.25 -3.18 1.59
CA ALA A 210 17.36 -3.26 0.45
C ALA A 210 16.69 -1.91 0.17
N CYS A 211 16.19 -1.23 1.22
CA CYS A 211 15.63 0.11 1.12
C CYS A 211 16.65 1.13 0.58
N GLU A 212 17.90 1.09 1.04
CA GLU A 212 18.97 1.94 0.49
C GLU A 212 19.19 1.73 -1.01
N LYS A 213 19.17 0.48 -1.48
CA LYS A 213 19.30 0.17 -2.91
C LYS A 213 18.10 0.63 -3.72
N ILE A 214 16.89 0.41 -3.21
CA ILE A 214 15.64 0.81 -3.86
C ILE A 214 15.57 2.34 -3.97
N ALA A 215 15.94 3.06 -2.92
CA ALA A 215 16.03 4.52 -2.93
C ALA A 215 17.00 5.02 -4.02
N LYS A 216 18.17 4.40 -4.15
CA LYS A 216 19.12 4.73 -5.20
C LYS A 216 18.55 4.50 -6.62
N ILE A 217 17.82 3.41 -6.83
CA ILE A 217 17.17 3.13 -8.14
C ILE A 217 16.12 4.20 -8.45
N ILE A 218 15.33 4.62 -7.44
CA ILE A 218 14.32 5.67 -7.61
C ILE A 218 14.95 7.04 -7.89
N ASP A 219 16.06 7.37 -7.22
CA ASP A 219 16.83 8.59 -7.47
C ASP A 219 17.32 8.65 -8.92
N GLU A 220 17.86 7.54 -9.43
CA GLU A 220 18.31 7.43 -10.83
C GLU A 220 17.15 7.47 -11.85
N TRP A 221 15.99 6.91 -11.50
CA TRP A 221 14.80 6.92 -12.34
C TRP A 221 14.12 8.30 -12.40
N THR A 222 14.15 9.05 -11.30
CA THR A 222 13.55 10.40 -11.19
C THR A 222 14.55 11.42 -10.66
N PRO A 223 15.54 11.81 -11.47
CA PRO A 223 16.66 12.66 -11.04
C PRO A 223 16.29 14.15 -10.90
N GLU A 224 15.12 14.59 -11.37
CA GLU A 224 14.65 15.95 -11.14
C GLU A 224 14.13 16.06 -9.71
N GLU A 225 14.70 16.99 -8.93
CA GLU A 225 14.24 17.38 -7.59
C GLU A 225 12.79 17.87 -7.65
N GLN A 226 11.84 16.96 -7.78
CA GLN A 226 10.44 17.25 -7.58
C GLN A 226 10.25 17.40 -6.08
N GLU A 227 9.66 18.51 -5.65
CA GLU A 227 9.31 18.75 -4.25
C GLU A 227 8.24 17.78 -3.69
N GLY A 228 8.04 16.61 -4.31
CA GLY A 228 7.08 15.57 -3.94
C GLY A 228 7.52 14.16 -4.33
N LEU A 229 6.54 13.25 -4.47
CA LEU A 229 6.78 11.85 -4.80
C LEU A 229 7.22 11.66 -6.26
N PRO A 230 8.05 10.63 -6.55
CA PRO A 230 8.53 10.38 -7.91
C PRO A 230 7.35 10.05 -8.84
N GLY A 231 7.37 10.56 -10.07
CA GLY A 231 6.34 10.26 -11.08
C GLY A 231 4.97 10.94 -10.83
N SER A 232 4.91 11.95 -9.96
CA SER A 232 3.66 12.68 -9.63
C SER A 232 3.29 13.80 -10.61
N ALA A 233 4.10 14.02 -11.65
CA ALA A 233 3.89 15.09 -12.64
C ALA A 233 2.67 14.85 -13.57
N SER A 234 2.14 13.63 -13.60
CA SER A 234 1.11 13.17 -14.53
C SER A 234 -0.13 12.67 -13.74
N GLY A 235 -1.27 13.32 -13.94
CA GLY A 235 -2.57 12.90 -13.38
C GLY A 235 -3.15 13.83 -12.31
N GLY A 236 -4.36 13.53 -11.85
CA GLY A 236 -4.96 14.20 -10.69
C GLY A 236 -4.19 13.84 -9.42
N SER A 237 -3.92 14.82 -8.55
CA SER A 237 -3.21 14.60 -7.29
C SER A 237 -4.01 15.12 -6.09
N LYS A 238 -3.77 14.50 -4.94
CA LYS A 238 -4.25 14.96 -3.64
C LYS A 238 -3.07 15.50 -2.83
N SER A 239 -3.27 16.65 -2.22
CA SER A 239 -2.27 17.26 -1.35
C SER A 239 -2.36 16.70 0.06
N VAL A 240 -1.27 16.13 0.56
CA VAL A 240 -1.11 15.61 1.93
C VAL A 240 -0.04 16.44 2.63
N THR A 241 -0.30 16.83 3.88
CA THR A 241 0.69 17.55 4.69
C THR A 241 1.56 16.54 5.42
N GLN A 242 2.86 16.54 5.15
CA GLN A 242 3.87 15.76 5.88
C GLN A 242 4.68 16.69 6.78
N GLU A 243 4.96 16.26 8.01
CA GLU A 243 5.91 16.93 8.89
C GLU A 243 7.30 16.34 8.62
N ASN A 244 8.27 17.19 8.28
CA ASN A 244 9.66 16.82 8.11
C ASN A 244 10.34 16.73 9.48
N ILE A 245 11.55 16.14 9.49
CA ILE A 245 12.35 15.93 10.71
C ILE A 245 12.74 17.24 11.41
N ASP A 246 12.85 18.35 10.66
CA ASP A 246 13.13 19.68 11.21
C ASP A 246 11.88 20.36 11.81
N GLY A 247 10.74 19.66 11.84
CA GLY A 247 9.44 20.18 12.27
C GLY A 247 8.76 21.08 11.23
N SER A 248 9.32 21.22 10.03
CA SER A 248 8.68 21.95 8.94
C SER A 248 7.56 21.11 8.33
N LYS A 249 6.42 21.73 8.03
CA LYS A 249 5.31 21.06 7.35
C LYS A 249 5.40 21.31 5.85
N LYS A 250 5.44 20.24 5.07
CA LYS A 250 5.48 20.29 3.61
C LYS A 250 4.22 19.65 3.02
N THR A 251 3.64 20.31 2.03
CA THR A 251 2.54 19.75 1.26
C THR A 251 3.09 18.92 0.12
N ILE A 252 2.69 17.66 0.06
CA ILE A 252 3.14 16.68 -0.94
C ILE A 252 1.94 16.23 -1.75
N ASN A 253 2.11 16.22 -3.07
CA ASN A 253 1.07 15.75 -3.99
C ASN A 253 1.24 14.25 -4.22
N ILE A 254 0.18 13.50 -3.95
CA ILE A 254 0.09 12.06 -4.16
C ILE A 254 -0.87 11.80 -5.32
N PRO A 255 -0.50 11.00 -6.33
CA PRO A 255 -1.42 10.61 -7.39
C PRO A 255 -2.63 9.85 -6.87
N LEU A 256 -3.83 10.19 -7.36
CA LEU A 256 -5.09 9.59 -6.91
C LEU A 256 -5.21 8.09 -7.22
N ASP A 257 -4.44 7.59 -8.19
CA ASP A 257 -4.47 6.20 -8.62
C ASP A 257 -3.64 5.24 -7.73
N VAL A 258 -2.76 5.77 -6.89
CA VAL A 258 -1.87 4.99 -6.02
C VAL A 258 -2.61 4.39 -4.80
N ASP A 259 -3.59 5.12 -4.25
CA ASP A 259 -4.25 4.75 -2.98
C ASP A 259 -4.98 3.41 -3.05
N ALA A 260 -5.60 3.10 -4.20
CA ALA A 260 -6.33 1.84 -4.38
C ALA A 260 -5.42 0.58 -4.36
N ILE A 261 -4.09 0.76 -4.42
CA ILE A 261 -3.12 -0.34 -4.44
C ILE A 261 -2.32 -0.44 -3.13
N MET A 262 -1.82 0.69 -2.62
CA MET A 262 -0.90 0.69 -1.46
C MET A 262 -1.33 1.61 -0.31
N GLY A 263 -2.52 2.23 -0.42
CA GLY A 263 -2.93 3.26 0.53
C GLY A 263 -2.13 4.56 0.35
N ASN A 264 -1.99 5.34 1.43
CA ASN A 264 -1.16 6.54 1.44
C ASN A 264 0.35 6.17 1.40
N PRO A 265 1.07 6.42 0.29
CA PRO A 265 2.47 6.00 0.12
C PRO A 265 3.45 6.69 1.08
N ILE A 266 3.10 7.83 1.68
CA ILE A 266 3.95 8.59 2.61
C ILE A 266 3.46 8.53 4.04
N GLU A 267 2.53 7.62 4.35
CA GLU A 267 2.06 7.43 5.72
C GLU A 267 3.21 7.05 6.65
N ALA A 268 3.35 7.81 7.73
CA ALA A 268 4.28 7.54 8.80
C ALA A 268 3.80 6.36 9.65
N ARG A 269 4.28 5.16 9.33
CA ARG A 269 4.02 3.95 10.12
C ARG A 269 4.99 3.88 11.31
N ASN A 270 4.71 4.63 12.37
CA ASN A 270 5.47 4.69 13.64
C ASN A 270 6.97 5.08 13.58
N GLY A 271 7.53 5.39 12.40
CA GLY A 271 8.90 5.90 12.25
C GLY A 271 9.14 7.20 13.05
N ASP A 272 8.07 7.97 13.26
CA ASP A 272 8.12 9.29 13.87
C ASP A 272 8.46 9.25 15.37
N ARG A 273 8.32 8.09 16.03
CA ARG A 273 8.74 7.96 17.44
C ARG A 273 10.24 7.76 17.61
N VAL A 274 10.97 7.45 16.53
CA VAL A 274 12.45 7.51 16.50
C VAL A 274 12.95 8.94 16.27
N GLU A 275 12.10 9.87 15.82
CA GLU A 275 12.47 11.29 15.59
C GLU A 275 12.89 12.04 16.86
N LYS A 276 12.56 11.48 18.03
CA LYS A 276 12.82 12.09 19.35
C LYS A 276 13.98 11.42 20.11
N CYS A 277 14.68 10.46 19.52
CA CYS A 277 15.81 9.75 20.13
C CYS A 277 17.15 10.11 19.49
#